data_AF-A0A0N1IKZ3-F1
#
_entry.id   AF-A0A0N1IKZ3-F1
#
_cell.length_a   1.000
_cell.length_b   1.000
_cell.length_c   1.000
_cell.angle_alpha   90.00
_cell.angle_beta   90.00
_cell.angle_gamma   90.00
#
_symmetry.space_group_name_H-M   'P 1'
#
loop_
_entity.id
_entity.type
_entity.pdbx_description
1 polymer ?
#
loop_
_entity_poly.entity_id
_entity_poly.type
_entity_poly.pdbx_seq_one_letter_code
_entity_poly.pdbx_strand_id
1 'polypeptide(L)'
;MEVYVHRDKDLELAKHIAYVHQHSSQPPSRLRALPMRLMRRYLALTKRKQPVVPRALADYLVCQYTYTTADKISITRHKRQRQEQLD
;
A
#
# COMPACT_ATOMS: atom_id res chain seq x y z
N MET A 1 -24.37 4.72 -9.55
CA MET A 1 -23.08 4.46 -8.87
C MET A 1 -22.66 5.78 -8.24
N GLU A 2 -23.07 6.03 -6.99
CA GLU A 2 -22.68 7.27 -6.30
C GLU A 2 -21.19 7.20 -6.00
N VAL A 3 -20.44 8.15 -6.56
CA VAL A 3 -19.03 8.32 -6.24
C VAL A 3 -18.97 8.91 -4.84
N TYR A 4 -18.60 8.07 -3.86
CA TYR A 4 -18.34 8.51 -2.51
C TYR A 4 -17.07 9.37 -2.50
N VAL A 5 -17.24 10.69 -2.63
CA VAL A 5 -16.14 11.66 -2.59
C VAL A 5 -15.71 11.85 -1.13
N HIS A 6 -14.46 11.48 -0.82
CA HIS A 6 -13.87 11.71 0.49
C HIS A 6 -13.40 13.17 0.64
N ARG A 7 -14.35 14.10 0.82
CA ARG A 7 -14.10 15.55 0.87
C ARG A 7 -12.95 15.93 1.80
N ASP A 8 -12.85 15.30 2.96
CA ASP A 8 -11.79 15.61 3.94
C ASP A 8 -10.40 15.25 3.41
N LYS A 9 -10.26 14.13 2.69
CA LYS A 9 -8.98 13.71 2.09
C LYS A 9 -8.58 14.65 0.96
N ASP A 10 -9.55 15.07 0.14
CA ASP A 10 -9.30 16.00 -0.96
C ASP A 10 -8.91 17.39 -0.43
N LEU A 11 -9.54 17.83 0.67
CA LEU A 11 -9.20 19.08 1.34
C LEU A 11 -7.76 19.05 1.89
N GLU A 12 -7.37 17.97 2.57
CA GLU A 12 -6.01 17.82 3.10
C GLU A 12 -4.96 17.77 1.98
N LEU A 13 -5.28 17.10 0.86
CA LEU A 13 -4.42 17.08 -0.32
C LEU A 13 -4.28 18.48 -0.95
N ALA A 14 -5.39 19.21 -1.11
CA ALA A 14 -5.38 20.55 -1.69
C ALA A 14 -4.54 21.52 -0.84
N LYS A 15 -4.69 21.48 0.50
CA LYS A 15 -3.87 22.26 1.43
C LYS A 15 -2.37 21.95 1.29
N HIS A 16 -2.02 20.66 1.18
CA HIS A 16 -0.65 20.25 1.01
C HIS A 16 -0.04 20.77 -0.30
N ILE A 17 -0.76 20.60 -1.42
CA ILE A 17 -0.34 21.05 -2.74
C ILE A 17 -0.14 22.57 -2.72
N ALA A 18 -1.11 23.33 -2.21
CA ALA A 18 -1.02 24.77 -2.09
C ALA A 18 0.21 25.21 -1.29
N TYR A 19 0.50 24.54 -0.16
CA TYR A 19 1.69 24.83 0.63
C TYR A 19 2.99 24.59 -0.15
N VAL A 20 3.10 23.46 -0.86
CA VAL A 20 4.28 23.14 -1.67
C VAL A 20 4.50 24.19 -2.76
N HIS A 21 3.44 24.62 -3.44
CA HIS A 21 3.55 25.69 -4.44
C HIS A 21 3.98 27.02 -3.83
N GLN A 22 3.54 27.35 -2.62
CA GLN A 22 3.89 28.60 -1.93
C GLN A 22 5.33 28.60 -1.38
N HIS A 23 5.82 27.46 -0.87
CA HIS A 23 7.06 27.40 -0.10
C HIS A 23 8.18 26.61 -0.80
N SER A 24 7.90 25.99 -1.96
CA SER A 24 8.80 25.07 -2.66
C SER A 24 9.35 23.93 -1.76
N SER A 25 8.63 23.62 -0.69
CA SER A 25 8.97 22.62 0.31
C SER A 25 7.71 21.98 0.85
N GLN A 26 7.84 20.73 1.31
CA GLN A 26 6.77 20.02 2.00
C GLN A 26 6.38 20.73 3.31
N PRO A 27 5.09 20.70 3.73
CA PRO A 27 4.67 21.15 5.06
C PRO A 27 5.51 20.52 6.20
N PRO A 28 5.72 21.25 7.31
CA PRO A 28 6.40 20.71 8.48
C PRO A 28 5.74 19.42 8.96
N SER A 29 6.53 18.36 9.06
CA SER A 29 6.10 17.04 9.52
C SER A 29 6.94 16.63 10.72
N ARG A 30 6.37 15.77 11.58
CA ARG A 30 7.10 15.16 12.70
C ARG A 30 8.29 14.32 12.22
N LEU A 31 8.24 13.82 10.98
CA LEU A 31 9.28 13.02 10.36
C LEU A 31 10.09 13.87 9.39
N ARG A 32 11.42 13.81 9.53
CA ARG A 32 12.35 14.42 8.58
C ARG A 32 12.68 13.46 7.45
N ALA A 33 12.49 13.91 6.21
CA ALA A 33 12.88 13.14 5.04
C ALA A 33 14.40 12.86 5.02
N LEU A 34 14.77 11.62 4.71
CA LEU A 34 16.17 11.23 4.59
C LEU A 34 16.77 11.77 3.28
N PRO A 35 18.03 12.26 3.30
CA PRO A 35 18.70 12.69 2.07
C PRO A 35 18.77 11.55 1.06
N MET A 36 18.47 11.83 -0.21
CA MET A 36 18.44 10.80 -1.26
C MET A 36 19.76 10.04 -1.43
N ARG A 37 20.90 10.71 -1.22
CA ARG A 37 22.23 10.07 -1.25
C ARG A 37 22.36 8.99 -0.17
N LEU A 38 21.86 9.26 1.04
CA LEU A 38 21.87 8.31 2.15
C LEU A 38 20.93 7.13 1.86
N MET A 39 19.72 7.41 1.40
CA MET A 39 18.75 6.37 1.04
C MET A 39 19.31 5.42 -0.02
N ARG A 40 19.89 5.96 -1.10
CA ARG A 40 20.52 5.15 -2.16
C ARG A 40 21.69 4.31 -1.66
N ARG A 41 22.56 4.88 -0.81
CA ARG A 41 23.67 4.13 -0.20
C ARG A 41 23.17 3.00 0.70
N TYR A 42 22.14 3.27 1.48
CA TYR A 42 21.54 2.28 2.37
C TYR A 42 20.90 1.13 1.58
N LEU A 43 20.14 1.43 0.53
CA LEU A 43 19.59 0.41 -0.38
C LEU A 43 20.68 -0.42 -1.06
N ALA A 44 21.81 0.19 -1.44
CA ALA A 44 22.93 -0.56 -2.01
C ALA A 44 23.56 -1.52 -0.98
N LEU A 45 23.58 -1.15 0.30
CA LEU A 45 24.06 -2.01 1.38
C LEU A 45 23.09 -3.18 1.64
N THR A 46 21.79 -2.93 1.69
CA THR A 46 20.79 -3.96 1.98
C THR A 46 20.71 -5.01 0.88
N LYS A 47 20.92 -4.63 -0.39
CA LYS A 47 21.01 -5.57 -1.51
C LYS A 47 22.14 -6.60 -1.38
N ARG A 48 23.17 -6.33 -0.57
CA ARG A 48 24.26 -7.28 -0.29
C ARG A 48 23.90 -8.31 0.78
N LYS A 49 22.79 -8.11 1.48
CA LYS A 49 22.30 -9.03 2.51
C LYS A 49 21.40 -10.06 1.84
N GLN A 50 21.65 -11.34 2.13
CA GLN A 50 20.82 -12.46 1.67
C GLN A 50 20.12 -13.07 2.88
N PRO A 51 19.03 -12.45 3.37
CA PRO A 51 18.26 -13.03 4.47
C PRO A 51 17.60 -14.33 4.01
N VAL A 52 17.61 -15.34 4.89
CA VAL A 52 16.95 -16.63 4.65
C VAL A 52 15.68 -16.72 5.48
N VAL A 53 14.67 -17.44 4.96
CA VAL A 53 13.41 -17.66 5.68
C VAL A 53 13.60 -18.79 6.69
N PRO A 54 13.42 -18.55 8.00
CA PRO A 54 13.48 -19.60 9.01
C PRO A 54 12.38 -20.65 8.82
N ARG A 55 12.68 -21.92 9.08
CA ARG A 55 11.70 -23.02 8.92
C ARG A 55 10.43 -22.83 9.75
N ALA A 56 10.54 -22.26 10.93
CA ALA A 56 9.40 -22.00 11.82
C ALA A 56 8.34 -21.06 11.22
N LEU A 57 8.68 -20.26 10.20
CA LEU A 57 7.75 -19.37 9.51
C LEU A 57 7.05 -20.02 8.31
N ALA A 58 7.48 -21.20 7.88
CA ALA A 58 6.98 -21.84 6.66
C ALA A 58 5.47 -22.10 6.70
N ASP A 59 4.99 -22.70 7.80
CA ASP A 59 3.56 -23.05 7.94
C ASP A 59 2.68 -21.80 7.95
N TYR A 60 3.12 -20.74 8.63
CA TYR A 60 2.42 -19.45 8.64
C TYR A 60 2.26 -18.86 7.24
N LEU A 61 3.34 -18.87 6.43
CA LEU A 61 3.31 -18.34 5.07
C LEU A 61 2.37 -19.15 4.16
N VAL A 62 2.37 -20.48 4.29
CA VAL A 62 1.47 -21.37 3.55
C VAL A 62 0.02 -21.08 3.92
N CYS A 63 -0.29 -20.98 5.22
CA CYS A 63 -1.63 -20.65 5.69
C CYS A 63 -2.13 -19.32 5.10
N GLN A 64 -1.32 -18.25 5.17
CA GLN A 64 -1.69 -16.95 4.60
C GLN A 64 -1.93 -17.00 3.08
N TYR A 65 -1.08 -17.73 2.34
CA TYR A 65 -1.27 -17.90 0.91
C TYR A 65 -2.59 -18.63 0.56
N THR A 66 -2.88 -19.73 1.26
CA THR A 66 -4.13 -20.48 1.06
C THR A 66 -5.37 -19.67 1.41
N TYR A 67 -5.32 -18.89 2.50
CA TYR A 67 -6.40 -18.01 2.94
C TYR A 67 -6.73 -16.94 1.88
N THR A 68 -5.71 -16.18 1.43
CA THR A 68 -5.93 -15.14 0.39
C THR A 68 -6.45 -15.71 -0.93
N THR A 69 -6.10 -16.96 -1.25
CA THR A 69 -6.58 -17.65 -2.45
C THR A 69 -8.05 -18.06 -2.31
N ALA A 70 -8.43 -18.61 -1.16
CA ALA A 70 -9.81 -18.95 -0.86
C ALA A 70 -10.71 -17.70 -0.89
N ASP A 71 -10.25 -16.58 -0.36
CA ASP A 71 -10.98 -15.30 -0.40
C ASP A 71 -11.21 -14.82 -1.84
N LYS A 72 -10.18 -14.85 -2.68
CA LYS A 72 -10.28 -14.46 -4.10
C LYS A 72 -11.28 -15.35 -4.86
N ILE A 73 -11.27 -16.65 -4.59
CA ILE A 73 -12.22 -17.60 -5.19
C ILE A 73 -13.64 -17.29 -4.71
N SER A 74 -13.83 -17.07 -3.40
CA SER A 74 -15.12 -16.72 -2.81
C SER A 74 -15.68 -15.42 -3.41
N ILE A 75 -14.86 -14.36 -3.50
CA ILE A 75 -15.24 -13.08 -4.13
C ILE A 75 -15.62 -13.28 -5.60
N THR A 76 -14.85 -14.07 -6.34
CA THR A 76 -15.11 -14.32 -7.77
C THR A 76 -16.41 -15.09 -7.97
N ARG A 77 -16.68 -16.11 -7.13
CA ARG A 77 -17.93 -16.89 -7.15
C ARG A 77 -19.14 -16.01 -6.82
N HIS A 78 -19.04 -15.18 -5.78
CA HIS A 78 -20.13 -14.27 -5.38
C HIS A 78 -20.40 -13.18 -6.42
N LYS A 79 -19.39 -12.76 -7.19
CA LYS A 79 -19.58 -11.85 -8.32
C LYS A 79 -20.28 -12.54 -9.51
N ARG A 80 -19.92 -13.79 -9.83
CA ARG A 80 -20.59 -14.56 -10.89
C ARG A 80 -22.06 -14.83 -10.58
N GLN A 81 -22.38 -15.31 -9.37
CA GLN A 81 -23.76 -15.59 -8.97
C GLN A 81 -24.65 -14.33 -8.98
N ARG A 82 -24.10 -13.17 -8.62
CA ARG A 82 -24.84 -11.88 -8.73
C ARG A 82 -25.06 -11.44 -10.18
N GLN A 83 -24.16 -11.78 -11.08
CA GLN A 83 -24.31 -11.47 -12.51
C GLN A 83 -25.39 -12.35 -13.14
N GLU A 84 -25.38 -13.65 -12.84
CA GLU A 84 -26.37 -14.63 -13.31
C GLU A 84 -27.80 -14.37 -12.80
N GLN A 85 -27.97 -13.56 -11.75
CA GLN A 85 -29.28 -13.15 -11.22
C GLN A 85 -29.77 -11.81 -11.81
N LEU A 86 -28.93 -11.10 -12.55
CA LEU A 86 -29.26 -9.82 -13.19
C LEU A 86 -29.54 -9.97 -14.70
N ASP A 87 -29.20 -11.13 -15.27
CA ASP A 87 -29.53 -11.57 -16.63
C ASP A 87 -30.82 -12.42 -16.62
#